data_AF-A0A3R9Y2N7-F1
#
_entry.id   AF-A0A3R9Y2N7-F1
#
_cell.length_a   1.000
_cell.length_b   1.000
_cell.length_c   1.000
_cell.angle_alpha   90.00
_cell.angle_beta   90.00
_cell.angle_gamma   90.00
#
_symmetry.space_group_name_H-M   'P 1'
#
loop_
_entity.id
_entity.type
_entity.pdbx_description
1 polymer ?
#
loop_
_entity_poly.entity_id
_entity_poly.type
_entity_poly.pdbx_seq_one_letter_code
_entity_poly.pdbx_strand_id
1 'polypeptide(L)'
;MDVITETVKIMTAMAVGAATAVGTEAARQVTGLVQGRLGGTEEGRAALSGLEQQPTAAESASALAEALRRQTDLDPHFAAQLEAALSGTAPANVSSHVTHSIQFSGSARVRRNTISLGPVTFNNTPAGRTSMVIVVAALVTLLALSIYGGVRILGLEHAPSQGSQPPGGGNGASQTSTPSGETATSDEAGGIDGPTREDISPLTDEAAVIGALPASDDLPVGWLQIEAPRALDTEPQDPGRLNASFVARAKYTDGDTALTRFIVFAYADEKAAEAGYALRRSHVSDNANAISMAKIGDQSFAYTSPNSGQLLSVMRSATVVVEVSGSGSDGEPYSGADLETMTRLMEGKVLSAQLGLAR
;
A
#
# COMPACT_ATOMS: atom_id res chain seq x y z
N MET A 1 16.65 7.98 32.50
CA MET A 1 17.46 6.84 32.03
C MET A 1 17.87 7.15 30.60
N ASP A 2 19.02 6.68 30.14
CA ASP A 2 19.44 6.88 28.75
C ASP A 2 18.55 6.02 27.83
N VAL A 3 17.79 6.68 26.96
CA VAL A 3 16.82 6.08 26.02
C VAL A 3 17.51 5.04 25.12
N ILE A 4 18.75 5.31 24.70
CA ILE A 4 19.53 4.40 23.84
C ILE A 4 19.87 3.12 24.59
N THR A 5 20.32 3.25 25.85
CA THR A 5 20.70 2.11 26.68
C THR A 5 19.51 1.17 26.94
N GLU A 6 18.32 1.73 27.19
CA GLU A 6 17.11 0.92 27.42
C GLU A 6 16.66 0.21 26.14
N THR A 7 16.69 0.90 24.99
CA THR A 7 16.37 0.30 23.69
C THR A 7 17.30 -0.87 23.35
N VAL A 8 18.61 -0.70 23.53
CA VAL A 8 19.59 -1.78 23.28
C VAL A 8 19.31 -2.98 24.19
N LYS A 9 19.01 -2.74 25.47
CA LYS A 9 18.67 -3.80 26.43
C LYS A 9 17.42 -4.57 26.02
N ILE A 10 16.37 -3.89 25.54
CA ILE A 10 15.15 -4.52 25.04
C ILE A 10 15.46 -5.37 23.79
N MET A 11 16.23 -4.85 22.84
CA MET A 11 16.60 -5.56 21.61
C MET A 11 17.45 -6.81 21.90
N THR A 12 18.45 -6.71 22.77
CA THR A 12 19.24 -7.85 23.23
C THR A 12 18.37 -8.89 23.94
N ALA A 13 17.49 -8.48 24.84
CA ALA A 13 16.60 -9.40 25.55
C ALA A 13 15.65 -10.16 24.60
N MET A 14 15.16 -9.51 23.56
CA MET A 14 14.36 -10.15 22.51
C MET A 14 15.19 -11.12 21.67
N ALA A 15 16.39 -10.73 21.26
CA ALA A 15 17.26 -11.57 20.43
C ALA A 15 17.72 -12.85 21.15
N VAL A 16 17.87 -12.79 22.49
CA VAL A 16 18.16 -13.97 23.33
C VAL A 16 16.90 -14.81 23.62
N GLY A 17 15.70 -14.36 23.20
CA GLY A 17 14.44 -15.03 23.50
C GLY A 17 14.04 -14.96 24.98
N ALA A 18 14.65 -14.06 25.76
CA ALA A 18 14.42 -13.92 27.20
C ALA A 18 13.19 -13.05 27.53
N ALA A 19 12.50 -12.50 26.53
CA ALA A 19 11.33 -11.64 26.67
C ALA A 19 10.10 -12.42 27.15
N THR A 20 10.11 -12.84 28.41
CA THR A 20 8.98 -13.48 29.07
C THR A 20 8.09 -12.44 29.77
N ALA A 21 6.98 -12.11 29.12
CA ALA A 21 5.71 -11.68 29.73
C ALA A 21 5.48 -10.23 30.23
N VAL A 22 6.33 -9.22 29.97
CA VAL A 22 5.94 -7.81 30.17
C VAL A 22 6.37 -6.97 28.96
N GLY A 23 5.41 -6.39 28.22
CA GLY A 23 5.67 -5.34 27.24
C GLY A 23 5.88 -5.75 25.78
N THR A 24 5.25 -6.83 25.29
CA THR A 24 5.38 -7.26 23.87
C THR A 24 5.01 -6.18 22.86
N GLU A 25 4.11 -5.26 23.21
CA GLU A 25 3.69 -4.22 22.29
C GLU A 25 4.70 -3.07 22.19
N ALA A 26 5.13 -2.51 23.33
CA ALA A 26 6.18 -1.50 23.35
C ALA A 26 7.49 -2.04 22.73
N ALA A 27 7.84 -3.29 23.02
CA ALA A 27 9.03 -3.92 22.44
C ALA A 27 8.93 -4.09 20.92
N ARG A 28 7.75 -4.46 20.38
CA ARG A 28 7.51 -4.52 18.93
C ARG A 28 7.57 -3.14 18.30
N GLN A 29 6.95 -2.13 18.93
CA GLN A 29 6.98 -0.76 18.44
C GLN A 29 8.41 -0.21 18.38
N VAL A 30 9.18 -0.40 19.45
CA VAL A 30 10.61 -0.04 19.49
C VAL A 30 11.38 -0.81 18.41
N THR A 31 11.14 -2.10 18.25
CA THR A 31 11.79 -2.90 17.20
C THR A 31 11.47 -2.39 15.80
N GLY A 32 10.20 -2.11 15.52
CA GLY A 32 9.75 -1.59 14.23
C GLY A 32 10.36 -0.22 13.90
N LEU A 33 10.37 0.69 14.89
CA LEU A 33 11.00 2.01 14.75
C LEU A 33 12.51 1.89 14.49
N VAL A 34 13.21 1.06 15.27
CA VAL A 34 14.65 0.87 15.11
C VAL A 34 14.99 0.18 13.78
N GLN A 35 14.26 -0.88 13.41
CA GLN A 35 14.47 -1.57 12.13
C GLN A 35 14.15 -0.68 10.93
N GLY A 36 13.07 0.09 10.97
CA GLY A 36 12.72 1.03 9.91
C GLY A 36 13.77 2.12 9.74
N ARG A 37 14.28 2.68 10.85
CA ARG A 37 15.26 3.77 10.79
C ARG A 37 16.69 3.30 10.48
N LEU A 38 17.19 2.30 11.21
CA LEU A 38 18.54 1.76 11.02
C LEU A 38 18.65 0.87 9.77
N GLY A 39 17.56 0.23 9.34
CA GLY A 39 17.54 -0.56 8.11
C GLY A 39 17.81 0.27 6.85
N GLY A 40 17.55 1.58 6.91
CA GLY A 40 17.82 2.53 5.83
C GLY A 40 19.29 2.91 5.66
N THR A 41 20.16 2.60 6.64
CA THR A 41 21.60 2.93 6.57
C THR A 41 22.44 1.66 6.50
N GLU A 42 23.58 1.72 5.80
CA GLU A 42 24.48 0.56 5.68
C GLU A 42 25.04 0.13 7.05
N GLU A 43 25.38 1.12 7.85
CA GLU A 43 25.88 0.92 9.19
C GLU A 43 24.84 0.41 10.18
N GLY A 44 23.60 0.93 10.12
CA GLY A 44 22.50 0.43 10.92
C GLY A 44 22.17 -1.02 10.59
N ARG A 45 22.19 -1.40 9.31
CA ARG A 45 22.06 -2.81 8.87
C ARG A 45 23.19 -3.69 9.41
N ALA A 46 24.44 -3.23 9.37
CA ALA A 46 25.57 -3.98 9.91
C ALA A 46 25.44 -4.19 11.44
N ALA A 47 25.05 -3.16 12.18
CA ALA A 47 24.84 -3.24 13.62
C ALA A 47 23.67 -4.19 13.99
N LEU A 48 22.55 -4.10 13.26
CA LEU A 48 21.41 -5.00 13.45
C LEU A 48 21.78 -6.46 13.15
N SER A 49 22.49 -6.71 12.05
CA SER A 49 22.99 -8.05 11.70
C SER A 49 23.97 -8.60 12.75
N GLY A 50 24.84 -7.75 13.31
CA GLY A 50 25.78 -8.15 14.37
C GLY A 50 25.07 -8.55 15.66
N LEU A 51 23.99 -7.83 16.03
CA LEU A 51 23.16 -8.18 17.18
C LEU A 51 22.41 -9.50 16.95
N GLU A 52 21.89 -9.75 15.76
CA GLU A 52 21.19 -10.98 15.43
C GLU A 52 22.11 -12.21 15.49
N GLN A 53 23.33 -12.09 14.97
CA GLN A 53 24.31 -13.19 14.97
C GLN A 53 24.87 -13.49 16.36
N GLN A 54 25.08 -12.44 17.17
CA GLN A 54 25.72 -12.56 18.49
C GLN A 54 25.00 -11.69 19.53
N PRO A 55 23.80 -12.09 19.98
CA PRO A 55 22.97 -11.24 20.82
C PRO A 55 23.54 -11.01 22.22
N THR A 56 24.43 -11.89 22.69
CA THR A 56 25.10 -11.78 23.99
C THR A 56 26.49 -11.11 23.92
N ALA A 57 26.98 -10.76 22.73
CA ALA A 57 28.27 -10.11 22.58
C ALA A 57 28.17 -8.61 22.94
N ALA A 58 29.04 -8.17 23.85
CA ALA A 58 29.10 -6.76 24.27
C ALA A 58 29.45 -5.81 23.11
N GLU A 59 30.20 -6.29 22.13
CA GLU A 59 30.57 -5.55 20.91
C GLU A 59 29.33 -5.27 20.04
N SER A 60 28.45 -6.26 19.83
CA SER A 60 27.21 -6.07 19.06
C SER A 60 26.26 -5.06 19.71
N ALA A 61 26.12 -5.12 21.04
CA ALA A 61 25.32 -4.13 21.78
C ALA A 61 25.90 -2.71 21.69
N SER A 62 27.23 -2.59 21.74
CA SER A 62 27.93 -1.30 21.63
C SER A 62 27.80 -0.69 20.24
N ALA A 63 27.94 -1.50 19.18
CA ALA A 63 27.76 -1.08 17.80
C ALA A 63 26.33 -0.58 17.53
N LEU A 64 25.31 -1.28 18.05
CA LEU A 64 23.92 -0.82 17.96
C LEU A 64 23.70 0.51 18.71
N ALA A 65 24.27 0.66 19.91
CA ALA A 65 24.17 1.89 20.69
C ALA A 65 24.79 3.09 19.94
N GLU A 66 25.93 2.90 19.27
CA GLU A 66 26.60 3.94 18.49
C GLU A 66 25.84 4.31 17.21
N ALA A 67 25.24 3.34 16.53
CA ALA A 67 24.36 3.58 15.39
C ALA A 67 23.09 4.35 15.80
N LEU A 68 22.46 3.95 16.90
CA LEU A 68 21.30 4.66 17.46
C LEU A 68 21.65 6.10 17.86
N ARG A 69 22.77 6.31 18.54
CA ARG A 69 23.20 7.64 18.99
C ARG A 69 23.37 8.61 17.82
N ARG A 70 24.06 8.18 16.75
CA ARG A 70 24.21 8.99 15.54
C ARG A 70 22.88 9.29 14.88
N GLN A 71 21.97 8.32 14.83
CA GLN A 71 20.66 8.55 14.24
C GLN A 71 19.80 9.52 15.06
N THR A 72 19.87 9.44 16.39
CA THR A 72 19.17 10.38 17.28
C THR A 72 19.78 11.78 17.26
N ASP A 73 21.10 11.89 17.05
CA ASP A 73 21.78 13.19 16.91
C ASP A 73 21.42 13.87 15.57
N LEU A 74 21.22 13.08 14.51
CA LEU A 74 20.77 13.56 13.19
C LEU A 74 19.26 13.86 13.15
N ASP A 75 18.46 13.14 13.95
CA ASP A 75 17.00 13.21 13.94
C ASP A 75 16.43 13.27 15.37
N PRO A 76 16.19 14.49 15.90
CA PRO A 76 15.59 14.68 17.21
C PRO A 76 14.16 14.12 17.32
N HIS A 77 13.43 14.01 16.19
CA HIS A 77 12.07 13.48 16.19
C HIS A 77 12.07 11.97 16.43
N PHE A 78 13.04 11.25 15.85
CA PHE A 78 13.25 9.84 16.13
C PHE A 78 13.55 9.58 17.61
N ALA A 79 14.35 10.45 18.26
CA ALA A 79 14.61 10.34 19.69
C ALA A 79 13.32 10.47 20.52
N ALA A 80 12.45 11.43 20.19
CA ALA A 80 11.16 11.61 20.86
C ALA A 80 10.21 10.42 20.64
N GLN A 81 10.18 9.83 19.45
CA GLN A 81 9.40 8.62 19.16
C GLN A 81 9.89 7.41 19.97
N LEU A 82 11.22 7.23 20.08
CA LEU A 82 11.82 6.16 20.88
C LEU A 82 11.45 6.30 22.36
N GLU A 83 11.51 7.53 22.90
CA GLU A 83 11.14 7.82 24.28
C GLU A 83 9.64 7.58 24.55
N ALA A 84 8.77 7.98 23.62
CA ALA A 84 7.33 7.72 23.71
C ALA A 84 7.02 6.21 23.71
N ALA A 85 7.64 5.46 22.79
CA ALA A 85 7.50 4.01 22.69
C ALA A 85 7.99 3.29 23.96
N LEU A 86 9.12 3.72 24.53
CA LEU A 86 9.64 3.16 25.79
C LEU A 86 8.78 3.49 27.00
N SER A 87 8.19 4.69 27.04
CA SER A 87 7.34 5.12 28.15
C SER A 87 5.97 4.45 28.13
N GLY A 88 5.60 3.78 27.04
CA GLY A 88 4.24 3.26 26.82
C GLY A 88 3.19 4.38 26.74
N THR A 89 3.63 5.63 26.67
CA THR A 89 2.79 6.81 26.50
C THR A 89 2.70 7.02 25.00
N ALA A 90 1.56 6.68 24.40
CA ALA A 90 1.27 7.14 23.05
C ALA A 90 1.57 8.65 22.99
N PRO A 91 2.38 9.13 22.03
CA PRO A 91 2.76 10.54 22.01
C PRO A 91 1.48 11.38 22.05
N ALA A 92 1.42 12.32 22.99
CA ALA A 92 0.37 13.33 23.01
C ALA A 92 0.61 14.23 21.79
N ASN A 93 0.20 13.76 20.62
CA ASN A 93 0.25 14.57 19.42
C ASN A 93 -0.66 15.76 19.69
N VAL A 94 -0.06 16.95 19.65
CA VAL A 94 -0.70 18.21 20.01
C VAL A 94 -1.86 18.36 19.05
N SER A 95 -3.05 18.02 19.52
CA SER A 95 -4.27 18.15 18.76
C SER A 95 -4.40 19.63 18.40
N SER A 96 -4.13 19.98 17.15
CA SER A 96 -4.57 21.26 16.63
C SER A 96 -6.09 21.21 16.68
N HIS A 97 -6.65 21.95 17.65
CA HIS A 97 -8.08 22.03 17.88
C HIS A 97 -8.79 22.44 16.59
N VAL A 98 -9.35 21.47 15.87
CA VAL A 98 -10.40 21.74 14.89
C VAL A 98 -11.66 22.01 15.69
N THR A 99 -11.92 23.30 15.86
CA THR A 99 -13.19 23.89 16.30
C THR A 99 -14.34 23.24 15.55
N HIS A 100 -15.05 22.31 16.19
CA HIS A 100 -16.49 21.94 16.06
C HIS A 100 -16.78 20.53 16.64
N SER A 101 -16.19 20.19 17.79
CA SER A 101 -16.50 18.95 18.51
C SER A 101 -17.60 19.18 19.55
N ILE A 102 -18.76 18.55 19.35
CA ILE A 102 -19.87 18.50 20.32
C ILE A 102 -19.51 17.46 21.38
N GLN A 103 -19.26 17.92 22.61
CA GLN A 103 -19.00 17.06 23.75
C GLN A 103 -20.31 16.54 24.36
N PHE A 104 -20.45 15.23 24.45
CA PHE A 104 -21.40 14.60 25.38
C PHE A 104 -20.69 14.30 26.69
N SER A 105 -20.78 15.23 27.64
CA SER A 105 -20.45 14.98 29.05
C SER A 105 -21.69 14.49 29.77
N GLY A 106 -21.62 13.35 30.48
CA GLY A 106 -22.72 12.98 31.38
C GLY A 106 -22.68 11.55 31.91
N SER A 107 -22.16 11.40 33.12
CA SER A 107 -22.15 10.21 33.96
C SER A 107 -23.51 9.51 34.09
N ALA A 108 -23.61 8.28 33.58
CA ALA A 108 -24.61 7.30 34.02
C ALA A 108 -24.07 5.88 33.79
N ARG A 109 -23.96 5.08 34.87
CA ARG A 109 -23.68 3.64 34.77
C ARG A 109 -24.89 2.96 34.12
N VAL A 110 -24.88 2.80 32.81
CA VAL A 110 -25.92 2.05 32.07
C VAL A 110 -25.44 0.63 31.83
N ARG A 111 -25.96 -0.29 32.64
CA ARG A 111 -25.69 -1.73 32.60
C ARG A 111 -26.57 -2.39 31.51
N ARG A 112 -26.21 -2.17 30.24
CA ARG A 112 -26.60 -2.88 29.00
C ARG A 112 -26.48 -1.88 27.84
N ASN A 113 -25.33 -1.85 27.16
CA ASN A 113 -25.11 -0.92 26.04
C ASN A 113 -25.34 -1.65 24.71
N THR A 114 -26.42 -1.30 24.03
CA THR A 114 -26.65 -1.54 22.61
C THR A 114 -26.04 -0.36 21.86
N ILE A 115 -24.99 -0.61 21.08
CA ILE A 115 -24.36 0.41 20.23
C ILE A 115 -25.06 0.36 18.87
N SER A 116 -25.88 1.36 18.59
CA SER A 116 -26.54 1.53 17.30
C SER A 116 -25.66 2.38 16.39
N LEU A 117 -25.01 1.75 15.41
CA LEU A 117 -24.35 2.42 14.29
C LEU A 117 -25.32 2.44 13.11
N GLY A 118 -26.16 3.48 13.01
CA GLY A 118 -27.10 3.61 11.89
C GLY A 118 -28.03 2.39 11.73
N PRO A 119 -28.51 2.06 10.50
CA PRO A 119 -29.55 1.05 10.30
C PRO A 119 -29.13 -0.41 10.60
N VAL A 120 -27.94 -0.65 11.15
CA VAL A 120 -27.49 -2.00 11.51
C VAL A 120 -27.03 -2.06 12.96
N THR A 121 -27.86 -2.66 13.80
CA THR A 121 -27.56 -2.96 15.21
C THR A 121 -26.84 -4.30 15.33
N PHE A 122 -25.58 -4.32 15.77
CA PHE A 122 -24.92 -5.55 16.18
C PHE A 122 -25.27 -5.87 17.64
N ASN A 123 -26.19 -6.82 17.82
CA ASN A 123 -26.42 -7.38 19.14
C ASN A 123 -25.30 -8.37 19.49
N ASN A 124 -24.56 -8.10 20.55
CA ASN A 124 -23.65 -9.06 21.17
C ASN A 124 -24.48 -10.16 21.85
N THR A 125 -24.99 -11.09 21.06
CA THR A 125 -25.78 -12.23 21.55
C THR A 125 -24.86 -13.37 21.96
N PRO A 126 -25.21 -14.14 23.01
CA PRO A 126 -24.49 -15.35 23.41
C PRO A 126 -24.31 -16.36 22.27
N ALA A 127 -25.16 -16.31 21.24
CA ALA A 127 -25.08 -17.15 20.04
C ALA A 127 -23.83 -16.89 19.17
N GLY A 128 -23.29 -15.66 19.20
CA GLY A 128 -22.06 -15.32 18.47
C GLY A 128 -20.82 -16.05 19.04
N ARG A 129 -20.77 -16.22 20.38
CA ARG A 129 -19.66 -16.91 21.06
C ARG A 129 -19.64 -18.41 20.75
N THR A 130 -20.80 -19.04 20.56
CA THR A 130 -20.88 -20.46 20.19
C THR A 130 -20.37 -20.70 18.77
N SER A 131 -20.59 -19.75 17.85
CA SER A 131 -20.11 -19.89 16.46
C SER A 131 -18.58 -19.92 16.36
N MET A 132 -17.89 -19.13 17.20
CA MET A 132 -16.42 -19.05 17.17
C MET A 132 -15.76 -20.35 17.67
N VAL A 133 -16.37 -21.02 18.65
CA VAL A 133 -15.88 -22.31 19.16
C VAL A 133 -15.98 -23.41 18.11
N ILE A 134 -17.05 -23.41 17.30
CA ILE A 134 -17.23 -24.40 16.23
C ILE A 134 -16.17 -24.21 15.13
N VAL A 135 -15.87 -22.97 14.75
CA VAL A 135 -14.85 -22.68 13.73
C VAL A 135 -13.44 -23.08 14.21
N VAL A 136 -13.10 -22.79 15.46
CA VAL A 136 -11.81 -23.20 16.04
C VAL A 136 -11.71 -24.73 16.11
N ALA A 137 -12.77 -25.42 16.54
CA ALA A 137 -12.79 -26.89 16.56
C ALA A 137 -12.64 -27.50 15.15
N ALA A 138 -13.27 -26.91 14.13
CA ALA A 138 -13.13 -27.34 12.74
C ALA A 138 -11.70 -27.15 12.22
N LEU A 139 -11.06 -26.02 12.54
CA LEU A 139 -9.67 -25.73 12.19
C LEU A 139 -8.68 -26.72 12.83
N VAL A 140 -8.85 -27.03 14.12
CA VAL A 140 -8.02 -28.03 14.81
C VAL A 140 -8.21 -29.42 14.19
N THR A 141 -9.44 -29.75 13.78
CA THR A 141 -9.73 -31.04 13.14
C THR A 141 -9.08 -31.15 11.76
N LEU A 142 -9.12 -30.08 10.95
CA LEU A 142 -8.43 -30.02 9.67
C LEU A 142 -6.92 -30.16 9.83
N LEU A 143 -6.33 -29.50 10.84
CA LEU A 143 -4.90 -29.60 11.13
C LEU A 143 -4.50 -31.04 11.49
N ALA A 144 -5.29 -31.71 12.33
CA ALA A 144 -5.08 -33.11 12.68
C ALA A 144 -5.19 -34.04 11.45
N LEU A 145 -6.15 -33.76 10.55
CA LEU A 145 -6.32 -34.52 9.30
C LEU A 145 -5.14 -34.32 8.34
N SER A 146 -4.60 -33.11 8.23
CA SER A 146 -3.42 -32.81 7.39
C SER A 146 -2.17 -33.54 7.88
N ILE A 147 -1.95 -33.60 9.20
CA ILE A 147 -0.83 -34.34 9.80
C ILE A 147 -1.00 -35.85 9.57
N TYR A 148 -2.23 -36.36 9.69
CA TYR A 148 -2.52 -37.78 9.47
C TYR A 148 -2.48 -38.19 7.99
N GLY A 149 -2.86 -37.29 7.06
CA GLY A 149 -2.87 -37.52 5.61
C GLY A 149 -1.51 -37.38 4.92
N GLY A 150 -0.59 -36.60 5.50
CA GLY A 150 0.74 -36.36 4.91
C GLY A 150 1.64 -37.60 4.79
N VAL A 151 1.34 -38.67 5.52
CA VAL A 151 2.18 -39.90 5.55
C VAL A 151 1.84 -40.89 4.43
N ARG A 152 0.84 -40.62 3.58
CA ARG A 152 0.33 -41.57 2.56
C ARG A 152 0.66 -41.22 1.11
N ILE A 153 1.37 -40.12 0.82
CA ILE A 153 1.54 -39.61 -0.57
C ILE A 153 2.99 -39.75 -1.11
N LEU A 154 3.93 -40.31 -0.35
CA LEU A 154 5.31 -40.57 -0.82
C LEU A 154 5.47 -41.93 -1.53
N GLY A 155 4.60 -42.21 -2.49
CA GLY A 155 4.75 -43.37 -3.37
C GLY A 155 3.92 -43.21 -4.62
N LEU A 156 4.53 -42.69 -5.69
CA LEU A 156 4.26 -43.10 -7.06
C LEU A 156 5.40 -42.63 -7.98
N GLU A 157 5.90 -43.61 -8.74
CA GLU A 157 7.07 -43.61 -9.59
C GLU A 157 6.83 -42.94 -10.96
N HIS A 158 7.96 -42.76 -11.66
CA HIS A 158 8.14 -42.25 -13.01
C HIS A 158 7.34 -42.97 -14.11
N ALA A 159 6.97 -42.22 -15.16
CA ALA A 159 7.20 -42.62 -16.56
C ALA A 159 7.20 -41.41 -17.52
N PRO A 160 8.07 -41.38 -18.55
CA PRO A 160 8.18 -40.31 -19.54
C PRO A 160 7.48 -40.62 -20.88
N SER A 161 7.03 -39.60 -21.63
CA SER A 161 6.67 -39.67 -23.06
C SER A 161 6.69 -38.23 -23.62
N GLN A 162 7.68 -37.82 -24.41
CA GLN A 162 7.74 -37.86 -25.88
C GLN A 162 6.58 -37.20 -26.64
N GLY A 163 6.94 -36.11 -27.36
CA GLY A 163 6.55 -35.90 -28.75
C GLY A 163 5.30 -35.07 -29.03
N SER A 164 5.48 -33.89 -29.64
CA SER A 164 5.21 -33.68 -31.07
C SER A 164 4.98 -32.20 -31.39
N GLN A 165 5.84 -31.70 -32.27
CA GLN A 165 5.73 -30.47 -33.04
C GLN A 165 4.73 -30.66 -34.19
N PRO A 166 3.98 -29.61 -34.57
CA PRO A 166 3.92 -29.28 -36.00
C PRO A 166 4.05 -27.77 -36.29
N PRO A 167 4.58 -27.39 -37.48
CA PRO A 167 4.63 -26.02 -37.99
C PRO A 167 3.46 -25.72 -38.94
N GLY A 168 3.02 -24.46 -38.97
CA GLY A 168 2.11 -23.89 -39.98
C GLY A 168 1.73 -22.48 -39.52
N GLY A 169 1.90 -21.39 -40.26
CA GLY A 169 1.84 -21.20 -41.70
C GLY A 169 0.65 -20.27 -41.98
N GLY A 170 0.90 -19.00 -42.31
CA GLY A 170 -0.20 -18.05 -42.59
C GLY A 170 0.27 -16.64 -42.92
N ASN A 171 0.45 -16.38 -44.22
CA ASN A 171 0.63 -15.07 -44.84
C ASN A 171 -0.67 -14.23 -44.85
N GLY A 172 -0.54 -12.90 -44.84
CA GLY A 172 -1.57 -11.93 -45.26
C GLY A 172 -1.17 -10.51 -44.82
N ALA A 173 -0.39 -9.76 -45.59
CA ALA A 173 -0.80 -8.89 -46.70
C ALA A 173 -1.67 -7.68 -46.30
N SER A 174 -1.01 -6.51 -46.35
CA SER A 174 -1.52 -5.20 -46.80
C SER A 174 -2.59 -4.48 -45.97
N GLN A 175 -2.22 -3.28 -45.46
CA GLN A 175 -2.82 -2.04 -45.97
C GLN A 175 -2.00 -0.80 -45.61
N THR A 176 -1.41 -0.23 -46.65
CA THR A 176 -0.88 1.13 -46.74
C THR A 176 -2.06 2.11 -46.78
N SER A 177 -2.01 3.17 -45.98
CA SER A 177 -2.85 4.36 -46.20
C SER A 177 -2.10 5.60 -45.70
N THR A 178 -1.64 6.38 -46.68
CA THR A 178 -1.23 7.78 -46.58
C THR A 178 -2.37 8.62 -47.15
N PRO A 179 -2.74 9.73 -46.48
CA PRO A 179 -2.67 11.04 -47.15
C PRO A 179 -2.05 12.10 -46.22
N SER A 180 -1.17 12.98 -46.72
CA SER A 180 -1.51 14.35 -47.17
C SER A 180 -2.27 15.12 -46.08
N GLY A 181 -1.71 16.10 -45.37
CA GLY A 181 -0.85 17.18 -45.82
C GLY A 181 -1.64 18.47 -45.62
N GLU A 182 -1.34 19.23 -44.56
CA GLU A 182 -1.81 20.60 -44.45
C GLU A 182 -0.77 21.44 -43.68
N THR A 183 -0.22 22.40 -44.41
CA THR A 183 0.78 23.35 -43.96
C THR A 183 0.04 24.58 -43.43
N ALA A 184 0.14 24.83 -42.12
CA ALA A 184 -0.25 26.11 -41.53
C ALA A 184 0.95 26.71 -40.81
N THR A 185 1.65 27.59 -41.52
CA THR A 185 2.58 28.58 -40.98
C THR A 185 1.80 29.63 -40.19
N SER A 186 2.11 29.81 -38.90
CA SER A 186 1.75 30.99 -38.13
C SER A 186 2.72 31.21 -36.96
N ASP A 187 3.65 32.13 -37.17
CA ASP A 187 4.15 33.14 -36.23
C ASP A 187 4.42 32.75 -34.77
N GLU A 188 5.61 32.14 -34.62
CA GLU A 188 6.68 32.47 -33.67
C GLU A 188 6.43 33.63 -32.69
N ALA A 189 5.73 33.34 -31.59
CA ALA A 189 6.00 33.95 -30.30
C ALA A 189 6.52 32.82 -29.40
N GLY A 190 7.74 32.96 -28.87
CA GLY A 190 8.44 31.96 -28.06
C GLY A 190 7.75 31.65 -26.73
N GLY A 191 6.56 31.06 -26.80
CA GLY A 191 5.93 30.32 -25.73
C GLY A 191 6.72 29.05 -25.52
N ILE A 192 7.05 28.76 -24.26
CA ILE A 192 7.54 27.45 -23.88
C ILE A 192 6.35 26.52 -24.09
N ASP A 193 6.24 25.94 -25.28
CA ASP A 193 5.20 24.96 -25.60
C ASP A 193 5.39 23.80 -24.62
N GLY A 194 4.48 23.71 -23.65
CA GLY A 194 4.38 22.55 -22.79
C GLY A 194 4.13 21.30 -23.62
N PRO A 195 4.41 20.11 -23.08
CA PRO A 195 4.17 18.86 -23.78
C PRO A 195 2.73 18.84 -24.30
N THR A 196 2.59 18.62 -25.61
CA THR A 196 1.30 18.51 -26.26
C THR A 196 0.75 17.10 -26.06
N ARG A 197 -0.56 16.92 -26.28
CA ARG A 197 -1.17 15.57 -26.18
C ARG A 197 -0.55 14.57 -27.17
N GLU A 198 0.04 15.06 -28.26
CA GLU A 198 0.72 14.25 -29.27
C GLU A 198 2.03 13.64 -28.77
N ASP A 199 2.64 14.22 -27.73
CA ASP A 199 3.89 13.73 -27.12
C ASP A 199 3.65 12.56 -26.16
N ILE A 200 2.39 12.26 -25.82
CA ILE A 200 2.01 11.24 -24.82
C ILE A 200 1.98 9.86 -25.48
N SER A 201 2.89 8.98 -25.06
CA SER A 201 2.97 7.59 -25.54
C SER A 201 2.28 6.60 -24.59
N PRO A 202 1.63 5.54 -25.10
CA PRO A 202 1.14 4.45 -24.27
C PRO A 202 2.27 3.75 -23.51
N LEU A 203 1.98 3.25 -22.30
CA LEU A 203 2.93 2.43 -21.55
C LEU A 203 2.87 0.99 -22.10
N THR A 204 3.84 0.65 -22.95
CA THR A 204 3.81 -0.59 -23.77
C THR A 204 4.55 -1.78 -23.17
N ASP A 205 5.15 -1.64 -21.99
CA ASP A 205 5.87 -2.71 -21.32
C ASP A 205 5.73 -2.65 -19.79
N GLU A 206 6.13 -3.74 -19.15
CA GLU A 206 6.04 -3.92 -17.71
C GLU A 206 6.86 -2.89 -16.92
N ALA A 207 8.07 -2.59 -17.40
CA ALA A 207 8.97 -1.67 -16.72
C ALA A 207 8.42 -0.24 -16.74
N ALA A 208 7.82 0.18 -17.85
CA ALA A 208 7.15 1.47 -17.98
C ALA A 208 5.98 1.63 -17.00
N VAL A 209 5.16 0.58 -16.81
CA VAL A 209 4.03 0.62 -15.86
C VAL A 209 4.50 0.56 -14.41
N ILE A 210 5.55 -0.21 -14.10
CA ILE A 210 6.18 -0.21 -12.77
C ILE A 210 6.78 1.18 -12.48
N GLY A 211 7.45 1.81 -13.44
CA GLY A 211 8.04 3.15 -13.31
C GLY A 211 7.00 4.27 -13.14
N ALA A 212 5.74 4.03 -13.54
CA ALA A 212 4.63 4.96 -13.31
C ALA A 212 4.08 4.92 -11.87
N LEU A 213 4.46 3.92 -11.06
CA LEU A 213 4.13 3.89 -9.63
C LEU A 213 5.04 4.84 -8.83
N PRO A 214 4.58 5.33 -7.66
CA PRO A 214 5.42 6.16 -6.81
C PRO A 214 6.50 5.28 -6.19
N ALA A 215 7.70 5.82 -6.03
CA ALA A 215 8.76 5.32 -5.19
C ALA A 215 8.65 5.95 -3.79
N SER A 216 9.45 5.47 -2.83
CA SER A 216 9.37 5.93 -1.44
C SER A 216 9.76 7.40 -1.27
N ASP A 217 10.59 7.94 -2.17
CA ASP A 217 11.02 9.34 -2.21
C ASP A 217 10.02 10.29 -2.89
N ASP A 218 9.03 9.74 -3.62
CA ASP A 218 7.91 10.51 -4.17
C ASP A 218 6.84 10.84 -3.12
N LEU A 219 6.83 10.13 -1.98
CA LEU A 219 5.82 10.25 -0.94
C LEU A 219 6.25 11.22 0.16
N PRO A 220 5.30 11.78 0.93
CA PRO A 220 5.63 12.61 2.08
C PRO A 220 6.56 11.86 3.06
N VAL A 221 7.38 12.63 3.77
CA VAL A 221 8.26 12.07 4.81
C VAL A 221 7.44 11.29 5.84
N GLY A 222 7.91 10.10 6.21
CA GLY A 222 7.26 9.20 7.16
C GLY A 222 6.53 8.02 6.51
N TRP A 223 6.23 8.11 5.21
CA TRP A 223 5.61 6.99 4.49
C TRP A 223 6.59 5.83 4.31
N LEU A 224 6.12 4.64 4.68
CA LEU A 224 6.85 3.38 4.61
C LEU A 224 6.26 2.49 3.53
N GLN A 225 7.14 1.89 2.71
CA GLN A 225 6.74 0.94 1.69
C GLN A 225 6.39 -0.42 2.32
N ILE A 226 5.16 -0.87 2.08
CA ILE A 226 4.66 -2.19 2.52
C ILE A 226 4.76 -3.21 1.38
N GLU A 227 4.51 -2.78 0.15
CA GLU A 227 4.63 -3.60 -1.05
C GLU A 227 5.34 -2.80 -2.13
N ALA A 228 6.52 -3.28 -2.55
CA ALA A 228 7.29 -2.66 -3.62
C ALA A 228 6.52 -2.65 -4.94
N PRO A 229 6.72 -1.61 -5.79
CA PRO A 229 6.21 -1.58 -7.15
C PRO A 229 6.50 -2.88 -7.88
N ARG A 230 5.44 -3.54 -8.34
CA ARG A 230 5.54 -4.76 -9.14
C ARG A 230 4.39 -4.85 -10.12
N ALA A 231 4.64 -5.52 -11.23
CA ALA A 231 3.57 -5.94 -12.12
C ALA A 231 2.70 -6.98 -11.43
N LEU A 232 1.43 -6.97 -11.81
CA LEU A 232 0.48 -7.99 -11.45
C LEU A 232 0.23 -8.84 -12.68
N ASP A 233 0.29 -10.16 -12.50
CA ASP A 233 -0.18 -11.08 -13.52
C ASP A 233 -1.59 -10.67 -13.95
N THR A 234 -1.84 -10.64 -15.26
CA THR A 234 -3.15 -10.36 -15.83
C THR A 234 -4.06 -11.57 -15.61
N GLU A 235 -4.41 -11.85 -14.35
CA GLU A 235 -5.39 -12.88 -14.06
C GLU A 235 -6.78 -12.44 -14.56
N PRO A 236 -7.55 -13.34 -15.20
CA PRO A 236 -8.83 -13.02 -15.85
C PRO A 236 -9.96 -12.56 -14.91
N GLN A 237 -9.77 -12.63 -13.60
CA GLN A 237 -10.86 -12.58 -12.60
C GLN A 237 -11.14 -11.18 -12.04
N ASP A 238 -10.34 -10.17 -12.38
CA ASP A 238 -10.59 -8.80 -11.96
C ASP A 238 -11.41 -8.07 -13.06
N PRO A 239 -12.72 -7.86 -12.86
CA PRO A 239 -13.57 -7.28 -13.89
C PRO A 239 -13.15 -5.83 -14.20
N GLY A 240 -12.34 -5.16 -13.35
CA GLY A 240 -11.75 -3.86 -13.67
C GLY A 240 -10.62 -3.91 -14.71
N ARG A 241 -10.07 -5.09 -15.03
CA ARG A 241 -8.89 -5.23 -15.92
C ARG A 241 -9.21 -5.47 -17.38
N LEU A 242 -10.49 -5.37 -17.78
CA LEU A 242 -10.91 -5.58 -19.16
C LEU A 242 -10.04 -4.76 -20.13
N ASN A 243 -9.21 -5.47 -20.90
CA ASN A 243 -8.30 -4.96 -21.93
C ASN A 243 -7.13 -4.07 -21.46
N ALA A 244 -6.77 -4.08 -20.17
CA ALA A 244 -5.49 -3.50 -19.75
C ALA A 244 -4.34 -4.38 -20.23
N SER A 245 -3.38 -3.80 -20.95
CA SER A 245 -2.19 -4.51 -21.46
C SER A 245 -1.24 -4.88 -20.32
N PHE A 246 -1.11 -3.98 -19.35
CA PHE A 246 -0.23 -4.15 -18.19
C PHE A 246 -0.89 -3.55 -16.94
N VAL A 247 -0.64 -4.17 -15.79
CA VAL A 247 -1.13 -3.70 -14.50
C VAL A 247 0.00 -3.76 -13.49
N ALA A 248 0.20 -2.70 -12.72
CA ALA A 248 1.16 -2.70 -11.62
C ALA A 248 0.53 -2.16 -10.34
N ARG A 249 1.12 -2.53 -9.20
CA ARG A 249 0.68 -2.10 -7.87
C ARG A 249 1.86 -1.78 -6.97
N ALA A 250 1.63 -0.82 -6.07
CA ALA A 250 2.44 -0.58 -4.89
C ALA A 250 1.56 -0.31 -3.66
N LYS A 251 2.07 -0.57 -2.45
CA LYS A 251 1.38 -0.25 -1.19
C LYS A 251 2.32 0.42 -0.22
N TYR A 252 1.78 1.41 0.48
CA TYR A 252 2.48 2.19 1.47
C TYR A 252 1.61 2.37 2.71
N THR A 253 2.27 2.65 3.83
CA THR A 253 1.64 3.08 5.07
C THR A 253 2.28 4.39 5.52
N ASP A 254 1.57 5.28 6.20
CA ASP A 254 2.18 6.46 6.83
C ASP A 254 2.96 6.14 8.13
N GLY A 255 3.00 4.86 8.51
CA GLY A 255 3.71 4.35 9.67
C GLY A 255 2.80 4.02 10.85
N ASP A 256 1.62 4.64 10.93
CA ASP A 256 0.77 4.58 12.12
C ASP A 256 -0.65 4.13 11.79
N THR A 257 -1.28 4.71 10.75
CA THR A 257 -2.73 4.57 10.59
C THR A 257 -3.21 4.41 9.15
N ALA A 258 -2.56 5.02 8.17
CA ALA A 258 -3.10 5.09 6.82
C ALA A 258 -2.42 4.11 5.87
N LEU A 259 -3.14 3.08 5.41
CA LEU A 259 -2.70 2.24 4.29
C LEU A 259 -3.17 2.86 2.97
N THR A 260 -2.23 3.15 2.08
CA THR A 260 -2.50 3.60 0.71
C THR A 260 -2.03 2.56 -0.30
N ARG A 261 -2.88 2.26 -1.26
CA ARG A 261 -2.59 1.37 -2.39
C ARG A 261 -2.77 2.13 -3.69
N PHE A 262 -1.78 1.98 -4.55
CA PHE A 262 -1.75 2.49 -5.91
C PHE A 262 -1.88 1.33 -6.88
N ILE A 263 -2.76 1.45 -7.87
CA ILE A 263 -2.85 0.49 -8.98
C ILE A 263 -2.88 1.28 -10.28
N VAL A 264 -1.95 0.95 -11.18
CA VAL A 264 -1.85 1.56 -12.52
C VAL A 264 -2.28 0.51 -13.54
N PHE A 265 -3.16 0.92 -14.44
CA PHE A 265 -3.65 0.11 -15.56
C PHE A 265 -3.29 0.81 -16.86
N ALA A 266 -2.41 0.20 -17.65
CA ALA A 266 -2.03 0.71 -18.96
C ALA A 266 -2.86 0.06 -20.06
N TYR A 267 -3.34 0.87 -21.00
CA TYR A 267 -4.13 0.43 -22.15
C TYR A 267 -3.39 0.74 -23.45
N ALA A 268 -3.70 -0.01 -24.50
CA ALA A 268 -3.09 0.16 -25.81
C ALA A 268 -3.39 1.53 -26.45
N ASP A 269 -4.57 2.10 -26.16
CA ASP A 269 -5.02 3.37 -26.71
C ASP A 269 -5.99 4.10 -25.76
N GLU A 270 -6.31 5.36 -26.06
CA GLU A 270 -7.17 6.19 -25.22
C GLU A 270 -8.60 5.68 -25.13
N LYS A 271 -9.12 5.06 -26.19
CA LYS A 271 -10.48 4.54 -26.24
C LYS A 271 -10.62 3.33 -25.31
N ALA A 272 -9.61 2.46 -25.26
CA ALA A 272 -9.54 1.36 -24.33
C ALA A 272 -9.42 1.86 -22.88
N ALA A 273 -8.63 2.90 -22.62
CA ALA A 273 -8.53 3.52 -21.30
C ALA A 273 -9.86 4.17 -20.86
N GLU A 274 -10.56 4.85 -21.77
CA GLU A 274 -11.89 5.43 -21.51
C GLU A 274 -12.92 4.34 -21.16
N ALA A 275 -12.93 3.23 -21.91
CA ALA A 275 -13.79 2.08 -21.59
C ALA A 275 -13.43 1.47 -20.22
N GLY A 276 -12.14 1.34 -19.90
CA GLY A 276 -11.66 0.86 -18.61
C GLY A 276 -12.05 1.78 -17.44
N TYR A 277 -12.02 3.09 -17.64
CA TYR A 277 -12.49 4.08 -16.67
C TYR A 277 -14.00 4.01 -16.47
N ALA A 278 -14.78 3.96 -17.56
CA ALA A 278 -16.24 3.85 -17.51
C ALA A 278 -16.69 2.57 -16.79
N LEU A 279 -16.01 1.45 -17.03
CA LEU A 279 -16.28 0.18 -16.37
C LEU A 279 -16.08 0.28 -14.85
N ARG A 280 -14.97 0.88 -14.38
CA ARG A 280 -14.75 1.11 -12.95
C ARG A 280 -15.84 1.97 -12.34
N ARG A 281 -16.25 3.03 -13.05
CA ARG A 281 -17.36 3.87 -12.61
C ARG A 281 -18.67 3.09 -12.49
N SER A 282 -18.91 2.12 -13.37
CA SER A 282 -20.11 1.27 -13.32
C SER A 282 -20.09 0.22 -12.20
N HIS A 283 -18.91 -0.13 -11.67
CA HIS A 283 -18.77 -1.02 -10.51
C HIS A 283 -18.85 -0.30 -9.17
N VAL A 284 -18.96 1.04 -9.17
CA VAL A 284 -19.26 1.78 -7.95
C VAL A 284 -20.64 1.36 -7.46
N SER A 285 -20.69 0.75 -6.29
CA SER A 285 -21.94 0.28 -5.69
C SER A 285 -22.94 1.42 -5.50
N ASP A 286 -24.23 1.15 -5.68
CA ASP A 286 -25.30 2.16 -5.54
C ASP A 286 -25.34 2.82 -4.14
N ASN A 287 -24.78 2.16 -3.13
CA ASN A 287 -24.66 2.66 -1.76
C ASN A 287 -23.28 3.27 -1.44
N ALA A 288 -22.41 3.47 -2.43
CA ALA A 288 -21.18 4.22 -2.26
C ALA A 288 -21.47 5.71 -2.12
N ASN A 289 -20.72 6.38 -1.24
CA ASN A 289 -20.86 7.82 -1.05
C ASN A 289 -19.84 8.54 -1.95
N ALA A 290 -20.31 9.35 -2.90
CA ALA A 290 -19.42 10.14 -3.73
C ALA A 290 -18.65 11.17 -2.88
N ILE A 291 -17.37 11.32 -3.17
CA ILE A 291 -16.48 12.30 -2.53
C ILE A 291 -16.22 13.41 -3.56
N SER A 292 -16.40 14.67 -3.16
CA SER A 292 -16.00 15.80 -3.99
C SER A 292 -14.48 15.81 -4.12
N MET A 293 -14.00 15.84 -5.36
CA MET A 293 -12.58 15.88 -5.67
C MET A 293 -12.37 16.82 -6.85
N ALA A 294 -11.24 17.53 -6.88
CA ALA A 294 -10.87 18.28 -8.07
C ALA A 294 -10.78 17.37 -9.31
N LYS A 295 -11.00 17.96 -10.48
CA LYS A 295 -10.68 17.27 -11.74
C LYS A 295 -9.16 17.07 -11.82
N ILE A 296 -8.73 15.82 -11.92
CA ILE A 296 -7.32 15.42 -12.05
C ILE A 296 -7.23 14.54 -13.30
N GLY A 297 -6.27 14.81 -14.18
CA GLY A 297 -6.19 14.19 -15.50
C GLY A 297 -7.37 14.54 -16.42
N ASP A 298 -7.63 13.65 -17.39
CA ASP A 298 -8.73 13.80 -18.35
C ASP A 298 -10.10 13.62 -17.66
N GLN A 299 -10.17 12.65 -16.75
CA GLN A 299 -11.38 12.25 -16.02
C GLN A 299 -11.00 11.77 -14.62
N SER A 300 -11.77 12.14 -13.61
CA SER A 300 -11.62 11.60 -12.25
C SER A 300 -12.95 11.49 -11.52
N PHE A 301 -13.03 10.53 -10.59
CA PHE A 301 -14.10 10.44 -9.58
C PHE A 301 -13.55 9.82 -8.29
N ALA A 302 -14.22 10.08 -7.17
CA ALA A 302 -13.88 9.50 -5.88
C ALA A 302 -15.13 9.09 -5.10
N TYR A 303 -15.00 8.07 -4.26
CA TYR A 303 -16.09 7.54 -3.44
C TYR A 303 -15.57 6.83 -2.20
N THR A 304 -16.42 6.72 -1.18
CA THR A 304 -16.21 5.85 -0.03
C THR A 304 -16.86 4.49 -0.28
N SER A 305 -16.08 3.42 -0.18
CA SER A 305 -16.56 2.04 -0.22
C SER A 305 -17.44 1.76 1.01
N PRO A 306 -18.69 1.34 0.82
CA PRO A 306 -19.65 1.17 1.92
C PRO A 306 -19.31 0.00 2.83
N ASN A 307 -18.63 -1.03 2.31
CA ASN A 307 -18.32 -2.25 3.06
C ASN A 307 -17.03 -2.12 3.88
N SER A 308 -16.05 -1.39 3.37
CA SER A 308 -14.73 -1.25 4.00
C SER A 308 -14.50 0.10 4.65
N GLY A 309 -15.33 1.11 4.37
CA GLY A 309 -15.04 2.50 4.72
C GLY A 309 -13.83 3.08 3.99
N GLN A 310 -13.23 2.33 3.06
CA GLN A 310 -12.06 2.75 2.30
C GLN A 310 -12.42 3.89 1.35
N LEU A 311 -11.58 4.91 1.28
CA LEU A 311 -11.70 5.97 0.29
C LEU A 311 -11.01 5.50 -1.00
N LEU A 312 -11.69 5.61 -2.13
CA LEU A 312 -11.15 5.32 -3.45
C LEU A 312 -11.25 6.55 -4.34
N SER A 313 -10.20 6.82 -5.11
CA SER A 313 -10.23 7.69 -6.27
C SER A 313 -9.79 6.90 -7.49
N VAL A 314 -10.43 7.20 -8.63
CA VAL A 314 -10.05 6.68 -9.93
C VAL A 314 -9.87 7.86 -10.86
N MET A 315 -8.76 7.88 -11.59
CA MET A 315 -8.50 8.88 -12.62
C MET A 315 -8.04 8.24 -13.92
N ARG A 316 -8.23 8.94 -15.02
CA ARG A 316 -7.69 8.60 -16.34
C ARG A 316 -6.80 9.74 -16.83
N SER A 317 -5.63 9.39 -17.33
CA SER A 317 -4.71 10.28 -18.06
C SER A 317 -4.32 9.61 -19.38
N ALA A 318 -4.85 10.12 -20.49
CA ALA A 318 -4.68 9.54 -21.83
C ALA A 318 -4.97 8.03 -21.86
N THR A 319 -3.93 7.21 -22.01
CA THR A 319 -3.98 5.75 -22.14
C THR A 319 -3.86 4.98 -20.82
N VAL A 320 -3.82 5.68 -19.68
CA VAL A 320 -3.61 5.07 -18.36
C VAL A 320 -4.78 5.40 -17.44
N VAL A 321 -5.24 4.39 -16.70
CA VAL A 321 -6.17 4.56 -15.58
C VAL A 321 -5.43 4.25 -14.28
N VAL A 322 -5.64 5.08 -13.27
CA VAL A 322 -5.07 4.88 -11.93
C VAL A 322 -6.18 4.77 -10.91
N GLU A 323 -6.02 3.82 -10.00
CA GLU A 323 -6.80 3.70 -8.78
C GLU A 323 -5.90 4.00 -7.59
N VAL A 324 -6.30 4.96 -6.77
CA VAL A 324 -5.69 5.23 -5.47
C VAL A 324 -6.73 4.90 -4.42
N SER A 325 -6.32 4.11 -3.42
CA SER A 325 -7.23 3.71 -2.36
C SER A 325 -6.55 3.86 -1.01
N GLY A 326 -7.24 4.50 -0.07
CA GLY A 326 -6.76 4.80 1.27
C GLY A 326 -7.70 4.26 2.34
N SER A 327 -7.15 3.59 3.34
CA SER A 327 -7.88 3.16 4.53
C SER A 327 -7.14 3.62 5.77
N GLY A 328 -7.86 4.25 6.70
CA GLY A 328 -7.33 4.58 8.02
C GLY A 328 -7.37 3.38 8.96
N SER A 329 -6.72 3.51 10.11
CA SER A 329 -6.75 2.54 11.21
C SER A 329 -7.59 3.07 12.37
N ASP A 330 -7.74 2.26 13.42
CA ASP A 330 -8.65 2.44 14.55
C ASP A 330 -8.76 3.90 15.05
N GLY A 331 -9.81 4.60 14.58
CA GLY A 331 -10.23 5.91 15.09
C GLY A 331 -9.87 7.11 14.22
N GLU A 332 -8.99 6.96 13.22
CA GLU A 332 -8.63 8.06 12.31
C GLU A 332 -9.01 7.70 10.87
N PRO A 333 -10.08 8.28 10.31
CA PRO A 333 -10.47 8.03 8.94
C PRO A 333 -9.43 8.62 7.98
N TYR A 334 -9.13 7.88 6.91
CA TYR A 334 -8.32 8.39 5.80
C TYR A 334 -8.97 9.66 5.23
N SER A 335 -8.22 10.76 5.14
CA SER A 335 -8.76 12.04 4.71
C SER A 335 -9.00 12.06 3.20
N GLY A 336 -10.09 12.71 2.78
CA GLY A 336 -10.32 13.01 1.36
C GLY A 336 -9.24 13.92 0.75
N ALA A 337 -8.63 14.80 1.57
CA ALA A 337 -7.54 15.67 1.12
C ALA A 337 -6.25 14.89 0.84
N ASP A 338 -5.96 13.87 1.65
CA ASP A 338 -4.81 12.98 1.42
C ASP A 338 -5.04 12.15 0.16
N LEU A 339 -6.26 11.63 -0.03
CA LEU A 339 -6.64 10.93 -1.25
C LEU A 339 -6.44 11.80 -2.51
N GLU A 340 -6.89 13.06 -2.47
CA GLU A 340 -6.71 13.99 -3.59
C GLU A 340 -5.22 14.27 -3.85
N THR A 341 -4.43 14.49 -2.79
CA THR A 341 -2.98 14.71 -2.88
C THR A 341 -2.26 13.53 -3.53
N MET A 342 -2.57 12.30 -3.07
CA MET A 342 -2.01 11.07 -3.63
C MET A 342 -2.45 10.84 -5.08
N THR A 343 -3.67 11.26 -5.44
CA THR A 343 -4.17 11.18 -6.83
C THR A 343 -3.42 12.14 -7.75
N ARG A 344 -3.15 13.38 -7.31
CA ARG A 344 -2.34 14.35 -8.07
C ARG A 344 -0.89 13.90 -8.23
N LEU A 345 -0.31 13.30 -7.18
CA LEU A 345 1.02 12.70 -7.27
C LEU A 345 1.07 11.67 -8.40
N MET A 346 0.08 10.78 -8.45
CA MET A 346 -0.01 9.76 -9.49
C MET A 346 -0.19 10.35 -10.89
N GLU A 347 -0.90 11.47 -11.04
CA GLU A 347 -1.04 12.14 -12.35
C GLU A 347 0.33 12.57 -12.87
N GLY A 348 1.12 13.23 -12.02
CA GLY A 348 2.47 13.65 -12.36
C GLY A 348 3.38 12.47 -12.73
N LYS A 349 3.30 11.35 -11.99
CA LYS A 349 4.09 10.14 -12.28
C LYS A 349 3.69 9.48 -13.58
N VAL A 350 2.40 9.32 -13.83
CA VAL A 350 1.88 8.72 -15.07
C VAL A 350 2.23 9.58 -16.27
N LEU A 351 2.04 10.89 -16.19
CA LEU A 351 2.39 11.81 -17.27
C LEU A 351 3.90 11.75 -17.56
N SER A 352 4.73 11.77 -16.51
CA SER A 352 6.19 11.64 -16.66
C SER A 352 6.58 10.31 -17.33
N ALA A 353 5.91 9.21 -16.99
CA ALA A 353 6.13 7.91 -17.62
C ALA A 353 5.69 7.90 -19.09
N GLN A 354 4.53 8.46 -19.43
CA GLN A 354 4.01 8.52 -20.80
C GLN A 354 4.85 9.44 -21.71
N LEU A 355 5.53 10.44 -21.14
CA LEU A 355 6.48 11.31 -21.85
C LEU A 355 7.89 10.71 -21.94
N GLY A 356 8.13 9.51 -21.39
CA GLY A 356 9.46 8.90 -21.36
C GLY A 356 10.46 9.63 -20.46
N LEU A 357 9.97 10.42 -19.50
CA LEU A 357 10.79 11.18 -18.55
C LEU A 357 11.06 10.40 -17.25
N ALA A 358 10.33 9.31 -17.00
CA ALA A 358 10.61 8.41 -15.90
C ALA A 358 11.94 7.68 -16.14
N ARG A 359 12.96 7.99 -15.33
CA ARG A 359 14.24 7.28 -15.27
C ARG A 359 14.38 6.58 -13.93
#